data_AF-A0A349GT70-F1
#
_entry.id   AF-A0A349GT70-F1
#
_cell.length_a   1.000
_cell.length_b   1.000
_cell.length_c   1.000
_cell.angle_alpha   90.00
_cell.angle_beta   90.00
_cell.angle_gamma   90.00
#
_symmetry.space_group_name_H-M   'P 1'
#
loop_
_entity.id
_entity.type
_entity.pdbx_description
1 polymer ?
#
loop_
_entity_poly.entity_id
_entity_poly.type
_entity_poly.pdbx_seq_one_letter_code
_entity_poly.pdbx_strand_id
1 'polypeptide(L)'
;KLSTLDINYDGKAFVSLKTLKDIKRQVIEKFENEYLSTTRRDLDNHEIIGFTPAINENNYKTTVAVSVVNKDQFKVAKEFGIKKIYYRGPEVAKESNLSKIDTKSRLASNLYQLIQNENDTVSVDYNFNIANSRSIEEFSKMKNTGVIYLSPEFDLDYLSTLELSKCGMMVYGHLTGMYIENLNLDSKEITNENGDNFKLHTNKLGNTQVFLEKPMNVISRIEKLKDLGLAEVRLDFVLESGFEMKKVLESIQTGIGEYVPYNLHKGVF
;
A
#
# COMPACT_ATOMS: atom_id res chain seq x y z
N LYS A 1 46.52 14.64 27.14
CA LYS A 1 47.70 15.50 26.93
C LYS A 1 47.86 15.72 25.43
N LEU A 2 47.42 16.88 24.91
CA LEU A 2 47.67 17.36 23.54
C LEU A 2 49.09 17.98 23.45
N SER A 3 50.09 17.29 23.99
CA SER A 3 51.36 17.92 24.39
C SER A 3 52.43 18.03 23.29
N THR A 4 52.12 17.73 22.03
CA THR A 4 53.04 17.95 20.91
C THR A 4 52.27 18.05 19.60
N LEU A 5 51.61 19.18 19.37
CA LEU A 5 51.24 19.61 18.02
C LEU A 5 52.15 20.79 17.69
N ASP A 6 53.18 20.56 16.88
CA ASP A 6 54.15 21.58 16.48
C ASP A 6 53.56 22.34 15.27
N ILE A 7 52.97 23.50 15.54
CA ILE A 7 52.31 24.32 14.52
C ILE A 7 53.33 25.34 14.02
N ASN A 8 53.89 25.11 12.83
CA ASN A 8 54.73 26.09 12.16
C ASN A 8 53.84 27.12 11.45
N TYR A 9 53.75 28.33 12.03
CA TYR A 9 52.83 29.39 11.64
C TYR A 9 53.61 30.66 11.27
N ASP A 10 53.27 31.25 10.11
CA ASP A 10 53.98 32.38 9.49
C ASP A 10 53.73 33.75 10.16
N GLY A 11 52.96 33.77 11.25
CA GLY A 11 52.60 34.99 11.98
C GLY A 11 51.51 35.82 11.31
N LYS A 12 51.01 35.44 10.12
CA LYS A 12 50.16 36.30 9.29
C LYS A 12 48.72 35.80 9.13
N ALA A 13 48.47 34.50 9.17
CA ALA A 13 47.13 33.93 8.98
C ALA A 13 46.34 33.70 10.29
N PHE A 14 46.00 34.76 11.05
CA PHE A 14 45.18 34.58 12.25
C PHE A 14 43.71 34.67 11.86
N VAL A 15 43.05 33.51 11.78
CA VAL A 15 41.61 33.45 11.61
C VAL A 15 40.99 33.30 12.99
N SER A 16 40.28 34.34 13.45
CA SER A 16 39.61 34.28 14.74
C SER A 16 38.55 33.18 14.75
N LEU A 17 38.29 32.59 15.92
CA LEU A 17 37.20 31.62 16.09
C LEU A 17 35.84 32.19 15.67
N LYS A 18 35.64 33.52 15.80
CA LYS A 18 34.45 34.21 15.32
C LYS A 18 34.37 34.14 13.79
N THR A 19 35.47 34.44 13.10
CA THR A 19 35.58 34.36 11.64
C THR A 19 35.32 32.94 11.13
N LEU A 20 35.88 31.93 11.80
CA LEU A 20 35.61 30.51 11.48
C LEU A 20 34.14 30.13 11.63
N LYS A 21 33.48 30.61 12.69
CA LYS A 21 32.04 30.36 12.91
C LYS A 21 31.17 31.05 11.86
N ASP A 22 31.52 32.29 11.48
CA ASP A 22 30.81 33.01 10.42
C ASP A 22 30.99 32.34 9.05
N ILE A 23 32.20 31.90 8.71
CA ILE A 23 32.46 31.12 7.48
C ILE A 23 31.64 29.84 7.47
N LYS A 24 31.60 29.10 8.60
CA LYS A 24 30.78 27.89 8.74
C LYS A 24 29.30 28.20 8.49
N ARG A 25 28.75 29.27 9.07
CA ARG A 25 27.34 29.65 8.84
C ARG A 25 27.07 29.97 7.38
N GLN A 26 27.94 30.76 6.74
CA GLN A 26 27.79 31.12 5.33
C GLN A 26 27.85 29.90 4.40
N VAL A 27 28.74 28.94 4.67
CA VAL A 27 28.83 27.70 3.88
C VAL A 27 27.58 26.84 4.07
N ILE A 28 27.05 26.74 5.30
CA ILE A 28 25.81 26.00 5.56
C ILE A 28 24.64 26.66 4.82
N GLU A 29 24.46 27.97 4.93
CA GLU A 29 23.39 28.69 4.22
C GLU A 29 23.52 28.53 2.70
N LYS A 30 24.73 28.62 2.16
CA LYS A 30 24.96 28.46 0.72
C LYS A 30 24.67 27.04 0.25
N PHE A 31 25.14 26.04 1.01
CA PHE A 31 24.88 24.64 0.73
C PHE A 31 23.39 24.32 0.81
N GLU A 32 22.70 24.81 1.84
CA GLU A 32 21.25 24.62 2.02
C GLU A 32 20.46 25.24 0.87
N ASN A 33 20.84 26.45 0.42
CA ASN A 33 20.23 27.09 -0.74
C ASN A 33 20.50 26.34 -2.06
N GLU A 34 21.73 25.88 -2.30
CA GLU A 34 22.06 25.09 -3.50
C GLU A 34 21.35 23.73 -3.49
N TYR A 35 21.32 23.05 -2.34
CA TYR A 35 20.60 21.80 -2.13
C TYR A 35 19.10 21.98 -2.33
N LEU A 36 18.50 23.04 -1.76
CA LEU A 36 17.10 23.37 -1.98
C LEU A 36 16.82 23.75 -3.44
N SER A 37 17.72 24.43 -4.13
CA SER A 37 17.52 24.80 -5.54
C SER A 37 17.57 23.61 -6.50
N THR A 38 18.30 22.56 -6.14
CA THR A 38 18.42 21.32 -6.93
C THR A 38 17.38 20.26 -6.53
N THR A 39 16.92 20.29 -5.28
CA THR A 39 15.94 19.32 -4.73
C THR A 39 14.51 19.83 -4.81
N ARG A 40 14.29 21.16 -4.77
CA ARG A 40 13.02 21.74 -5.21
C ARG A 40 12.93 21.47 -6.70
N ARG A 41 12.08 20.51 -7.06
CA ARG A 41 11.56 20.45 -8.41
C ARG A 41 11.02 21.84 -8.71
N ASP A 42 11.32 22.39 -9.88
CA ASP A 42 10.45 23.41 -10.46
C ASP A 42 9.09 22.72 -10.52
N LEU A 43 8.28 22.96 -9.48
CA LEU A 43 6.87 22.74 -9.54
C LEU A 43 6.47 23.75 -10.60
N ASP A 44 6.36 23.31 -11.86
CA ASP A 44 5.41 23.90 -12.78
C ASP A 44 4.20 24.24 -11.91
N ASN A 45 3.79 25.51 -11.91
CA ASN A 45 2.66 26.03 -11.15
C ASN A 45 1.37 25.27 -11.53
N HIS A 46 1.31 23.98 -11.21
CA HIS A 46 0.11 23.23 -11.04
C HIS A 46 -0.45 23.86 -9.79
N GLU A 47 -1.50 24.63 -9.98
CA GLU A 47 -2.34 25.08 -8.88
C GLU A 47 -2.45 23.92 -7.90
N ILE A 48 -2.25 24.20 -6.62
CA ILE A 48 -2.76 23.30 -5.59
C ILE A 48 -4.27 23.33 -5.84
N ILE A 49 -4.76 22.39 -6.66
CA ILE A 49 -6.17 22.18 -6.85
C ILE A 49 -6.61 21.68 -5.48
N GLY A 50 -7.08 22.62 -4.65
CA GLY A 50 -7.89 22.29 -3.50
C GLY A 50 -9.08 21.56 -4.07
N PHE A 51 -8.99 20.23 -4.13
CA PHE A 51 -10.11 19.38 -4.48
C PHE A 51 -11.14 19.63 -3.39
N THR A 52 -12.13 20.44 -3.72
CA THR A 52 -13.37 20.46 -2.97
C THR A 52 -14.05 19.18 -3.44
N PRO A 53 -14.16 18.13 -2.62
CA PRO A 53 -14.79 16.90 -3.07
C PRO A 53 -16.20 17.29 -3.52
N ALA A 54 -16.47 17.12 -4.81
CA ALA A 54 -17.83 17.14 -5.27
C ALA A 54 -18.49 15.93 -4.61
N ILE A 55 -19.23 16.18 -3.52
CA ILE A 55 -20.21 15.23 -2.99
C ILE A 55 -21.29 15.16 -4.06
N ASN A 56 -20.97 14.47 -5.15
CA ASN A 56 -21.95 14.08 -6.13
C ASN A 56 -22.90 13.15 -5.38
N GLU A 57 -24.21 13.36 -5.53
CA GLU A 57 -25.25 12.40 -5.18
C GLU A 57 -25.03 11.14 -6.06
N ASN A 58 -24.00 10.38 -5.74
CA ASN A 58 -23.51 9.33 -6.58
C ASN A 58 -24.27 8.06 -6.21
N ASN A 59 -25.17 7.69 -7.12
CA ASN A 59 -25.91 6.43 -7.12
C ASN A 59 -24.98 5.21 -7.45
N TYR A 60 -23.70 5.26 -7.06
CA TYR A 60 -22.75 4.20 -7.34
C TYR A 60 -23.04 3.01 -6.43
N LYS A 61 -23.43 1.89 -7.04
CA LYS A 61 -23.53 0.62 -6.33
C LYS A 61 -22.11 0.07 -6.16
N THR A 62 -21.46 0.39 -5.03
CA THR A 62 -20.18 -0.21 -4.65
C THR A 62 -20.27 -1.72 -4.78
N THR A 63 -19.35 -2.31 -5.53
CA THR A 63 -19.34 -3.75 -5.80
C THR A 63 -18.44 -4.48 -4.81
N VAL A 64 -18.73 -5.75 -4.55
CA VAL A 64 -17.87 -6.62 -3.73
C VAL A 64 -16.99 -7.44 -4.65
N ALA A 65 -15.69 -7.45 -4.36
CA ALA A 65 -14.74 -8.33 -4.98
C ALA A 65 -13.98 -9.18 -3.95
N VAL A 66 -13.37 -10.25 -4.43
CA VAL A 66 -12.65 -11.21 -3.60
C VAL A 66 -11.29 -11.53 -4.22
N SER A 67 -10.24 -11.54 -3.40
CA SER A 67 -8.91 -12.05 -3.77
C SER A 67 -8.69 -13.41 -3.11
N VAL A 68 -8.21 -14.39 -3.89
CA VAL A 68 -8.00 -15.79 -3.44
C VAL A 68 -6.64 -16.31 -3.87
N VAL A 69 -6.11 -17.30 -3.16
CA VAL A 69 -4.82 -17.94 -3.51
C VAL A 69 -4.98 -19.32 -4.16
N ASN A 70 -6.13 -19.96 -4.00
CA ASN A 70 -6.36 -21.33 -4.49
C ASN A 70 -7.74 -21.53 -5.15
N LYS A 71 -7.89 -22.66 -5.85
CA LYS A 71 -9.11 -23.01 -6.59
C LYS A 71 -10.31 -23.29 -5.70
N ASP A 72 -10.11 -23.73 -4.47
CA ASP A 72 -11.21 -24.05 -3.57
C ASP A 72 -11.84 -22.78 -3.00
N GLN A 73 -11.02 -21.80 -2.59
CA GLN A 73 -11.49 -20.45 -2.27
C GLN A 73 -12.21 -19.80 -3.46
N PHE A 74 -11.69 -19.96 -4.69
CA PHE A 74 -12.38 -19.47 -5.89
C PHE A 74 -13.79 -20.06 -6.05
N LYS A 75 -13.94 -21.38 -5.85
CA LYS A 75 -15.26 -22.03 -5.92
C LYS A 75 -16.20 -21.48 -4.85
N VAL A 76 -15.73 -21.33 -3.61
CA VAL A 76 -16.52 -20.77 -2.50
C VAL A 76 -17.01 -19.36 -2.85
N ALA A 77 -16.14 -18.47 -3.34
CA ALA A 77 -16.56 -17.13 -3.76
C ALA A 77 -17.63 -17.17 -4.88
N LYS A 78 -17.46 -18.09 -5.84
CA LYS A 78 -18.40 -18.26 -6.95
C LYS A 78 -19.76 -18.81 -6.50
N GLU A 79 -19.79 -19.76 -5.56
CA GLU A 79 -21.01 -20.28 -4.93
C GLU A 79 -21.82 -19.18 -4.23
N PHE A 80 -21.13 -18.20 -3.64
CA PHE A 80 -21.74 -17.02 -3.01
C PHE A 80 -22.15 -15.93 -4.01
N GLY A 81 -22.03 -16.17 -5.32
CA GLY A 81 -22.45 -15.24 -6.37
C GLY A 81 -21.53 -14.05 -6.58
N ILE A 82 -20.29 -14.09 -6.07
CA ILE A 82 -19.30 -13.03 -6.29
C ILE A 82 -18.89 -13.02 -7.76
N LYS A 83 -19.00 -11.84 -8.40
CA LYS A 83 -18.69 -11.66 -9.83
C LYS A 83 -17.23 -11.34 -10.09
N LYS A 84 -16.60 -10.53 -9.24
CA LYS A 84 -15.20 -10.13 -9.36
C LYS A 84 -14.36 -10.94 -8.38
N ILE A 85 -13.64 -11.93 -8.91
CA ILE A 85 -12.76 -12.81 -8.15
C ILE A 85 -11.38 -12.74 -8.81
N TYR A 86 -10.37 -12.38 -8.03
CA TYR A 86 -8.98 -12.27 -8.46
C TYR A 86 -8.16 -13.39 -7.85
N TYR A 87 -7.23 -13.96 -8.62
CA TYR A 87 -6.16 -14.75 -8.03
C TYR A 87 -5.05 -13.81 -7.59
N ARG A 88 -4.59 -13.93 -6.34
CA ARG A 88 -3.51 -13.09 -5.82
C ARG A 88 -2.22 -13.39 -6.59
N GLY A 89 -1.61 -12.33 -7.13
CA GLY A 89 -0.31 -12.38 -7.79
C GLY A 89 0.86 -12.22 -6.82
N PRO A 90 2.08 -12.49 -7.27
CA PRO A 90 3.28 -12.14 -6.51
C PRO A 90 3.47 -10.62 -6.45
N GLU A 91 3.85 -10.11 -5.27
CA GLU A 91 4.06 -8.66 -5.03
C GLU A 91 5.32 -8.14 -5.73
N VAL A 92 6.28 -9.03 -6.01
CA VAL A 92 7.55 -8.68 -6.68
C VAL A 92 7.69 -9.48 -7.97
N ALA A 93 7.96 -8.78 -9.07
CA ALA A 93 8.31 -9.36 -10.36
C ALA A 93 9.82 -9.22 -10.60
N LYS A 94 10.58 -10.27 -10.28
CA LYS A 94 12.01 -10.35 -10.57
C LYS A 94 12.27 -10.66 -12.05
N GLU A 95 13.34 -10.08 -12.60
CA GLU A 95 13.81 -10.37 -13.95
C GLU A 95 13.94 -11.88 -14.22
N SER A 96 14.53 -12.62 -13.28
CA SER A 96 14.70 -14.07 -13.35
C SER A 96 13.41 -14.88 -13.38
N ASN A 97 12.29 -14.29 -12.97
CA ASN A 97 10.98 -14.95 -12.87
C ASN A 97 9.89 -14.27 -13.73
N LEU A 98 10.23 -13.32 -14.62
CA LEU A 98 9.23 -12.61 -15.42
C LEU A 98 8.35 -13.55 -16.26
N SER A 99 8.94 -14.61 -16.79
CA SER A 99 8.22 -15.65 -17.56
C SER A 99 7.17 -16.42 -16.73
N LYS A 100 7.25 -16.37 -15.40
CA LYS A 100 6.30 -16.99 -14.47
C LYS A 100 5.22 -16.02 -14.00
N ILE A 101 5.32 -14.74 -14.35
CA ILE A 101 4.35 -13.72 -13.98
C ILE A 101 3.15 -13.78 -14.92
N ASP A 102 1.95 -13.86 -14.36
CA ASP A 102 0.71 -13.90 -15.13
C ASP A 102 0.34 -12.49 -15.64
N THR A 103 0.56 -12.24 -16.93
CA THR A 103 0.19 -11.01 -17.66
C THR A 103 -1.30 -10.96 -18.02
N LYS A 104 -2.07 -12.01 -17.74
CA LYS A 104 -3.52 -12.08 -17.94
C LYS A 104 -4.30 -11.89 -16.64
N SER A 105 -3.63 -11.66 -15.52
CA SER A 105 -4.29 -11.32 -14.26
C SER A 105 -5.06 -10.00 -14.39
N ARG A 106 -6.31 -9.98 -13.91
CA ARG A 106 -7.14 -8.77 -13.83
C ARG A 106 -6.85 -7.90 -12.59
N LEU A 107 -5.98 -8.39 -11.71
CA LEU A 107 -5.43 -7.63 -10.59
C LEU A 107 -3.91 -7.62 -10.75
N ALA A 108 -3.34 -6.47 -11.07
CA ALA A 108 -1.90 -6.30 -11.13
C ALA A 108 -1.38 -6.04 -9.72
N SER A 109 -0.53 -6.95 -9.22
CA SER A 109 0.08 -6.83 -7.89
C SER A 109 1.48 -6.19 -7.93
N ASN A 110 2.02 -5.95 -9.12
CA ASN A 110 3.31 -5.30 -9.35
C ASN A 110 3.33 -4.54 -10.69
N LEU A 111 4.31 -3.66 -10.89
CA LEU A 111 4.37 -2.76 -12.05
C LEU A 111 4.53 -3.50 -13.38
N TYR A 112 5.25 -4.64 -13.40
CA TYR A 112 5.41 -5.45 -14.60
C TYR A 112 4.05 -5.99 -15.08
N GLN A 113 3.25 -6.55 -14.16
CA GLN A 113 1.89 -7.00 -14.47
C GLN A 113 0.97 -5.88 -14.95
N LEU A 114 1.17 -4.65 -14.47
CA LEU A 114 0.34 -3.52 -14.87
C LEU A 114 0.69 -3.03 -16.28
N ILE A 115 1.97 -2.92 -16.60
CA ILE A 115 2.45 -2.40 -17.90
C ILE A 115 2.30 -3.45 -19.01
N GLN A 116 2.63 -4.72 -18.74
CA GLN A 116 2.63 -5.80 -19.73
C GLN A 116 1.31 -6.56 -19.78
N ASN A 117 0.25 -6.03 -19.18
CA ASN A 117 -1.01 -6.76 -19.12
C ASN A 117 -1.68 -6.89 -20.49
N GLU A 118 -2.22 -8.06 -20.76
CA GLU A 118 -2.94 -8.36 -22.00
C GLU A 118 -4.42 -7.97 -21.95
N ASN A 119 -4.97 -7.68 -20.76
CA ASN A 119 -6.36 -7.25 -20.61
C ASN A 119 -6.50 -5.75 -20.92
N ASP A 120 -7.64 -5.39 -21.52
CA ASP A 120 -8.03 -3.98 -21.76
C ASP A 120 -8.28 -3.21 -20.45
N THR A 121 -8.59 -3.90 -19.35
CA THR A 121 -8.85 -3.28 -18.05
C THR A 121 -8.33 -4.15 -16.92
N VAL A 122 -7.56 -3.54 -16.03
CA VAL A 122 -6.78 -4.17 -14.95
C VAL A 122 -6.91 -3.35 -13.69
N SER A 123 -7.35 -3.98 -12.61
CA SER A 123 -7.33 -3.35 -11.28
C SER A 123 -5.91 -3.29 -10.74
N VAL A 124 -5.58 -2.19 -10.06
CA VAL A 124 -4.27 -1.95 -9.45
C VAL A 124 -4.36 -2.34 -7.98
N ASP A 125 -3.51 -3.25 -7.52
CA ASP A 125 -3.53 -3.75 -6.14
C ASP A 125 -3.03 -2.70 -5.14
N TYR A 126 -3.41 -2.84 -3.86
CA TYR A 126 -2.93 -1.93 -2.81
C TYR A 126 -1.43 -2.12 -2.50
N ASN A 127 -0.80 -3.20 -2.99
CA ASN A 127 0.64 -3.46 -2.85
C ASN A 127 1.52 -2.35 -3.46
N PHE A 128 0.96 -1.49 -4.31
CA PHE A 128 1.62 -0.29 -4.81
C PHE A 128 1.72 0.85 -3.76
N ASN A 129 1.21 0.64 -2.54
CA ASN A 129 1.18 1.62 -1.45
C ASN A 129 0.54 2.95 -1.89
N ILE A 130 -0.63 2.84 -2.53
CA ILE A 130 -1.36 3.98 -3.08
C ILE A 130 -1.97 4.77 -1.93
N ALA A 131 -1.35 5.90 -1.63
CA ALA A 131 -1.58 6.62 -0.38
C ALA A 131 -1.93 8.10 -0.48
N ASN A 132 -2.08 8.62 -1.70
CA ASN A 132 -2.42 10.02 -1.90
C ASN A 132 -3.12 10.24 -3.24
N SER A 133 -3.78 11.39 -3.38
CA SER A 133 -4.49 11.81 -4.60
C SER A 133 -3.60 11.80 -5.84
N ARG A 134 -2.33 12.19 -5.71
CA ARG A 134 -1.40 12.20 -6.84
C ARG A 134 -1.15 10.80 -7.41
N SER A 135 -0.95 9.81 -6.56
CA SER A 135 -0.82 8.42 -7.01
C SER A 135 -2.07 7.93 -7.72
N ILE A 136 -3.26 8.24 -7.18
CA ILE A 136 -4.55 7.90 -7.83
C ILE A 136 -4.64 8.53 -9.22
N GLU A 137 -4.24 9.80 -9.35
CA GLU A 137 -4.22 10.52 -10.62
C GLU A 137 -3.28 9.87 -11.65
N GLU A 138 -2.05 9.54 -11.25
CA GLU A 138 -1.06 8.92 -12.15
C GLU A 138 -1.50 7.52 -12.61
N PHE A 139 -2.01 6.68 -11.70
CA PHE A 139 -2.55 5.38 -12.09
C PHE A 139 -3.77 5.52 -13.01
N SER A 140 -4.61 6.53 -12.79
CA SER A 140 -5.80 6.81 -13.61
C SER A 140 -5.46 7.23 -15.04
N LYS A 141 -4.25 7.75 -15.29
CA LYS A 141 -3.77 8.13 -16.63
C LYS A 141 -3.28 6.93 -17.44
N MET A 142 -3.01 5.77 -16.81
CA MET A 142 -2.54 4.60 -17.52
C MET A 142 -3.68 3.95 -18.32
N LYS A 143 -3.37 3.51 -19.55
CA LYS A 143 -4.36 3.12 -20.57
C LYS A 143 -5.33 2.02 -20.13
N ASN A 144 -4.88 1.08 -19.31
CA ASN A 144 -5.63 -0.14 -18.98
C ASN A 144 -6.08 -0.16 -17.50
N THR A 145 -6.09 0.97 -16.79
CA THR A 145 -6.42 0.99 -15.36
C THR A 145 -7.92 0.90 -15.11
N GLY A 146 -8.32 -0.11 -14.34
CA GLY A 146 -9.65 -0.29 -13.78
C GLY A 146 -9.77 0.31 -12.38
N VAL A 147 -10.08 -0.52 -11.39
CA VAL A 147 -10.20 -0.07 -9.99
C VAL A 147 -8.82 0.07 -9.36
N ILE A 148 -8.59 1.18 -8.67
CA ILE A 148 -7.34 1.46 -7.95
C ILE A 148 -7.54 1.14 -6.47
N TYR A 149 -6.91 0.08 -5.97
CA TYR A 149 -7.02 -0.28 -4.56
C TYR A 149 -6.11 0.58 -3.69
N LEU A 150 -6.72 1.28 -2.73
CA LEU A 150 -6.02 2.10 -1.75
C LEU A 150 -5.38 1.24 -0.67
N SER A 151 -4.30 1.76 -0.06
CA SER A 151 -3.74 1.16 1.15
C SER A 151 -4.82 1.03 2.23
N PRO A 152 -4.91 -0.11 2.93
CA PRO A 152 -5.87 -0.31 4.03
C PRO A 152 -5.54 0.50 5.29
N GLU A 153 -4.46 1.30 5.26
CA GLU A 153 -3.93 2.02 6.42
C GLU A 153 -4.61 3.37 6.71
N PHE A 154 -5.54 3.82 5.86
CA PHE A 154 -6.20 5.12 6.03
C PHE A 154 -7.31 5.10 7.07
N ASP A 155 -7.42 6.23 7.78
CA ASP A 155 -8.62 6.57 8.53
C ASP A 155 -9.70 7.17 7.61
N LEU A 156 -10.94 7.20 8.12
CA LEU A 156 -12.10 7.69 7.38
C LEU A 156 -12.02 9.18 7.07
N ASP A 157 -11.40 9.98 7.93
CA ASP A 157 -11.33 11.43 7.76
C ASP A 157 -10.42 11.74 6.56
N TYR A 158 -9.26 11.09 6.46
CA TYR A 158 -8.39 11.20 5.31
C TYR A 158 -9.07 10.73 4.02
N LEU A 159 -9.74 9.58 4.05
CA LEU A 159 -10.46 9.05 2.87
C LEU A 159 -11.53 10.03 2.36
N SER A 160 -12.21 10.75 3.27
CA SER A 160 -13.24 11.73 2.89
C SER A 160 -12.70 12.93 2.10
N THR A 161 -11.37 13.15 2.12
CA THR A 161 -10.71 14.21 1.36
C THR A 161 -10.33 13.81 -0.06
N LEU A 162 -10.44 12.52 -0.41
CA LEU A 162 -9.99 11.98 -1.69
C LEU A 162 -11.15 11.79 -2.69
N GLU A 163 -10.83 11.81 -3.99
CA GLU A 163 -11.77 11.38 -5.03
C GLU A 163 -11.76 9.84 -5.16
N LEU A 164 -12.79 9.18 -4.63
CA LEU A 164 -12.83 7.72 -4.50
C LEU A 164 -13.62 6.98 -5.59
N SER A 165 -14.14 7.69 -6.60
CA SER A 165 -15.05 7.15 -7.63
C SER A 165 -14.46 6.00 -8.46
N LYS A 166 -13.13 5.91 -8.57
CA LYS A 166 -12.38 4.82 -9.22
C LYS A 166 -11.62 3.93 -8.24
N CYS A 167 -11.73 4.24 -6.95
CA CYS A 167 -10.96 3.59 -5.91
C CYS A 167 -11.70 2.40 -5.33
N GLY A 168 -10.93 1.42 -4.87
CA GLY A 168 -11.42 0.35 -4.03
C GLY A 168 -10.63 0.25 -2.74
N MET A 169 -11.16 -0.45 -1.75
CA MET A 169 -10.46 -0.67 -0.48
C MET A 169 -10.64 -2.10 0.01
N MET A 170 -9.59 -2.67 0.60
CA MET A 170 -9.71 -3.93 1.31
C MET A 170 -10.45 -3.72 2.63
N VAL A 171 -11.50 -4.50 2.86
CA VAL A 171 -12.33 -4.43 4.09
C VAL A 171 -12.19 -5.66 4.98
N TYR A 172 -11.56 -6.71 4.45
CA TYR A 172 -11.20 -7.91 5.20
C TYR A 172 -9.91 -8.50 4.64
N GLY A 173 -9.06 -8.98 5.54
CA GLY A 173 -7.91 -9.80 5.19
C GLY A 173 -6.77 -9.65 6.18
N HIS A 174 -5.84 -10.60 6.17
CA HIS A 174 -4.60 -10.46 6.92
C HIS A 174 -3.68 -9.45 6.23
N LEU A 175 -3.24 -8.45 6.98
CA LEU A 175 -2.27 -7.48 6.49
C LEU A 175 -0.88 -8.12 6.40
N THR A 176 -0.22 -7.91 5.27
CA THR A 176 1.15 -8.33 5.06
C THR A 176 2.07 -7.35 5.77
N GLY A 177 2.81 -7.84 6.77
CA GLY A 177 3.85 -7.04 7.44
C GLY A 177 5.17 -7.07 6.68
N MET A 178 5.47 -8.18 6.01
CA MET A 178 6.73 -8.34 5.28
C MET A 178 6.60 -9.31 4.10
N TYR A 179 7.30 -8.99 3.01
CA TYR A 179 7.50 -9.90 1.88
C TYR A 179 8.98 -10.28 1.81
N ILE A 180 9.29 -11.56 1.99
CA ILE A 180 10.66 -12.05 2.06
C ILE A 180 10.90 -13.02 0.91
N GLU A 181 11.93 -12.74 0.14
CA GLU A 181 12.31 -13.55 -1.00
C GLU A 181 13.31 -14.64 -0.60
N ASN A 182 13.18 -15.83 -1.19
CA ASN A 182 14.05 -16.98 -0.94
C ASN A 182 14.16 -17.40 0.54
N LEU A 183 13.10 -17.18 1.32
CA LEU A 183 13.04 -17.63 2.71
C LEU A 183 12.44 -19.04 2.78
N ASN A 184 13.30 -20.02 3.03
CA ASN A 184 12.91 -21.40 3.26
C ASN A 184 12.71 -21.63 4.77
N LEU A 185 11.46 -21.53 5.23
CA LEU A 185 11.07 -21.92 6.58
C LEU A 185 10.05 -23.06 6.49
N ASP A 186 10.26 -24.12 7.27
CA ASP A 186 9.29 -25.21 7.39
C ASP A 186 8.10 -24.83 8.29
N SER A 187 8.24 -23.75 9.07
CA SER A 187 7.18 -23.27 9.95
C SER A 187 6.12 -22.48 9.20
N LYS A 188 4.86 -22.62 9.63
CA LYS A 188 3.74 -21.79 9.17
C LYS A 188 3.54 -20.54 10.01
N GLU A 189 4.22 -20.44 11.15
CA GLU A 189 4.04 -19.36 12.12
C GLU A 189 5.40 -18.99 12.75
N ILE A 190 5.56 -17.72 13.11
CA ILE A 190 6.72 -17.21 13.84
C ILE A 190 6.24 -16.30 14.96
N THR A 191 7.03 -16.23 16.04
CA THR A 191 6.77 -15.34 17.17
C THR A 191 7.97 -14.43 17.37
N ASN A 192 7.76 -13.14 17.54
CA ASN A 192 8.85 -12.20 17.82
C ASN A 192 9.25 -12.21 19.32
N GLU A 193 10.29 -11.44 19.66
CA GLU A 193 10.77 -11.32 21.05
C GLU A 193 9.72 -10.73 22.02
N ASN A 194 8.75 -9.98 21.50
CA ASN A 194 7.67 -9.37 22.28
C ASN A 194 6.47 -10.31 22.47
N GLY A 195 6.50 -11.52 21.89
CA GLY A 195 5.41 -12.49 21.95
C GLY A 195 4.31 -12.30 20.90
N ASP A 196 4.50 -11.41 19.92
CA ASP A 196 3.56 -11.24 18.81
C ASP A 196 3.72 -12.41 17.82
N ASN A 197 2.59 -13.03 17.46
CA ASN A 197 2.55 -14.11 16.48
C ASN A 197 2.31 -13.58 15.07
N PHE A 198 2.91 -14.24 14.09
CA PHE A 198 2.75 -13.97 12.67
C PHE A 198 2.54 -15.28 11.92
N LYS A 199 1.77 -15.22 10.84
CA LYS A 199 1.51 -16.35 9.96
C LYS A 199 2.32 -16.23 8.68
N LEU A 200 2.82 -17.35 8.19
CA LEU A 200 3.65 -17.44 7.00
C LEU A 200 2.87 -18.09 5.86
N HIS A 201 3.00 -17.50 4.66
CA HIS A 201 2.47 -18.06 3.43
C HIS A 201 3.53 -17.97 2.33
N THR A 202 3.91 -19.11 1.77
CA THR A 202 4.82 -19.15 0.63
C THR A 202 4.02 -19.22 -0.67
N ASN A 203 4.27 -18.26 -1.56
CA ASN A 203 3.59 -18.19 -2.85
C ASN A 203 4.21 -19.15 -3.89
N LYS A 204 3.61 -19.17 -5.09
CA LYS A 204 4.03 -20.05 -6.19
C LYS A 204 5.47 -19.81 -6.69
N LEU A 205 6.08 -18.66 -6.37
CA LEU A 205 7.45 -18.34 -6.73
C LEU A 205 8.47 -18.72 -5.65
N GLY A 206 8.01 -19.28 -4.51
CA GLY A 206 8.89 -19.60 -3.38
C GLY A 206 9.19 -18.40 -2.47
N ASN A 207 8.47 -17.29 -2.62
CA ASN A 207 8.63 -16.13 -1.73
C ASN A 207 7.63 -16.23 -0.57
N THR A 208 8.06 -15.85 0.62
CA THR A 208 7.30 -15.97 1.87
C THR A 208 6.75 -14.62 2.28
N GLN A 209 5.43 -14.56 2.49
CA GLN A 209 4.72 -13.43 3.05
C GLN A 209 4.50 -13.66 4.54
N VAL A 210 4.84 -12.65 5.35
CA VAL A 210 4.60 -12.60 6.79
C VAL A 210 3.35 -11.78 7.02
N PHE A 211 2.33 -12.40 7.61
CA PHE A 211 1.03 -11.82 7.88
C PHE A 211 0.82 -11.60 9.38
N LEU A 212 0.09 -10.54 9.73
CA LEU A 212 -0.41 -10.38 11.09
C LEU A 212 -1.29 -11.58 11.47
N GLU A 213 -1.21 -12.05 12.71
CA GLU A 213 -1.96 -13.23 13.18
C GLU A 213 -3.48 -13.07 13.03
N LYS A 214 -4.01 -11.86 13.27
CA LYS A 214 -5.43 -11.55 13.19
C LYS A 214 -5.74 -10.78 11.89
N PRO A 215 -6.84 -11.10 11.19
CA PRO A 215 -7.24 -10.35 10.02
C PRO A 215 -7.80 -8.99 10.43
N MET A 216 -7.57 -7.98 9.59
CA MET A 216 -8.38 -6.77 9.62
C MET A 216 -9.80 -7.13 9.20
N ASN A 217 -10.80 -6.60 9.88
CA ASN A 217 -12.21 -6.77 9.54
C ASN A 217 -12.99 -5.49 9.83
N VAL A 218 -13.33 -4.76 8.76
CA VAL A 218 -14.15 -3.53 8.82
C VAL A 218 -15.48 -3.70 8.09
N ILE A 219 -15.95 -4.94 7.88
CA ILE A 219 -17.20 -5.26 7.19
C ILE A 219 -18.41 -4.58 7.87
N SER A 220 -18.42 -4.46 9.19
CA SER A 220 -19.49 -3.77 9.92
C SER A 220 -19.61 -2.27 9.60
N ARG A 221 -18.60 -1.68 8.97
CA ARG A 221 -18.57 -0.27 8.51
C ARG A 221 -18.65 -0.15 6.99
N ILE A 222 -18.98 -1.22 6.28
CA ILE A 222 -19.04 -1.23 4.83
C ILE A 222 -19.96 -0.14 4.28
N GLU A 223 -21.12 0.10 4.89
CA GLU A 223 -22.03 1.17 4.43
C GLU A 223 -21.38 2.55 4.50
N LYS A 224 -20.64 2.85 5.58
CA LYS A 224 -19.88 4.11 5.67
C LYS A 224 -18.82 4.24 4.58
N LEU A 225 -18.16 3.13 4.24
CA LEU A 225 -17.17 3.10 3.16
C LEU A 225 -17.84 3.26 1.78
N LYS A 226 -19.06 2.74 1.60
CA LYS A 226 -19.87 2.95 0.39
C LYS A 226 -20.31 4.40 0.26
N ASP A 227 -20.68 5.04 1.38
CA ASP A 227 -21.08 6.45 1.42
C ASP A 227 -19.94 7.40 0.99
N LEU A 228 -18.68 6.97 1.13
CA LEU A 228 -17.51 7.72 0.62
C LEU A 228 -17.36 7.64 -0.91
N GLY A 229 -18.19 6.87 -1.62
CA GLY A 229 -18.19 6.79 -3.07
C GLY A 229 -17.17 5.81 -3.67
N LEU A 230 -16.72 4.81 -2.90
CA LEU A 230 -15.85 3.74 -3.40
C LEU A 230 -16.54 2.92 -4.50
N ALA A 231 -15.80 2.60 -5.57
CA ALA A 231 -16.26 1.73 -6.65
C ALA A 231 -16.38 0.26 -6.21
N GLU A 232 -15.45 -0.18 -5.36
CA GLU A 232 -15.30 -1.58 -4.98
C GLU A 232 -14.81 -1.73 -3.54
N VAL A 233 -15.30 -2.75 -2.85
CA VAL A 233 -14.69 -3.24 -1.61
C VAL A 233 -14.19 -4.65 -1.82
N ARG A 234 -13.04 -4.99 -1.25
CA ARG A 234 -12.35 -6.27 -1.46
C ARG A 234 -12.18 -7.06 -0.18
N LEU A 235 -12.40 -8.37 -0.27
CA LEU A 235 -12.08 -9.34 0.77
C LEU A 235 -10.88 -10.17 0.30
N ASP A 236 -9.81 -10.21 1.08
CA ASP A 236 -8.60 -10.97 0.76
C ASP A 236 -8.54 -12.25 1.60
N PHE A 237 -8.52 -13.39 0.92
CA PHE A 237 -8.39 -14.71 1.55
C PHE A 237 -7.06 -15.34 1.18
N VAL A 238 -6.21 -15.54 2.19
CA VAL A 238 -4.88 -16.15 2.04
C VAL A 238 -4.71 -17.32 3.00
N LEU A 239 -5.07 -17.10 4.26
CA LEU A 239 -4.84 -18.05 5.36
C LEU A 239 -6.12 -18.80 5.75
N GLU A 240 -7.25 -18.29 5.32
CA GLU A 240 -8.58 -18.79 5.63
C GLU A 240 -8.89 -20.07 4.87
N SER A 241 -9.43 -21.03 5.61
CA SER A 241 -10.10 -22.21 5.07
C SER A 241 -11.38 -21.85 4.34
N GLY A 242 -11.89 -22.76 3.51
CA GLY A 242 -13.18 -22.58 2.85
C GLY A 242 -14.35 -22.37 3.84
N PHE A 243 -14.28 -22.94 5.05
CA PHE A 243 -15.29 -22.74 6.08
C PHE A 243 -15.24 -21.33 6.69
N GLU A 244 -14.04 -20.84 7.01
CA GLU A 244 -13.85 -19.46 7.51
C GLU A 244 -14.27 -18.44 6.45
N MET A 245 -13.88 -18.67 5.19
CA MET A 245 -14.28 -17.84 4.06
C MET A 245 -15.81 -17.72 3.93
N LYS A 246 -16.56 -18.82 4.13
CA LYS A 246 -18.03 -18.78 4.10
C LYS A 246 -18.60 -17.87 5.19
N LYS A 247 -18.10 -17.96 6.43
CA LYS A 247 -18.54 -17.08 7.52
C LYS A 247 -18.32 -15.61 7.19
N VAL A 248 -17.17 -15.26 6.62
CA VAL A 248 -16.86 -13.88 6.22
C VAL A 248 -17.77 -13.41 5.08
N LEU A 249 -18.06 -14.27 4.11
CA LEU A 249 -18.97 -13.97 3.01
C LEU A 249 -20.44 -13.86 3.47
N GLU A 250 -20.85 -14.57 4.51
CA GLU A 250 -22.16 -14.38 5.17
C GLU A 250 -22.20 -13.03 5.92
N SER A 251 -21.11 -12.66 6.59
CA SER A 251 -20.99 -11.37 7.26
C SER A 251 -21.15 -10.18 6.32
N ILE A 252 -20.63 -10.25 5.08
CA ILE A 252 -20.79 -9.15 4.13
C ILE A 252 -22.21 -9.03 3.58
N GLN A 253 -22.98 -10.13 3.53
CA GLN A 253 -24.39 -10.09 3.14
C GLN A 253 -25.30 -9.54 4.25
N THR A 254 -24.97 -9.84 5.51
CA THR A 254 -25.75 -9.42 6.68
C THR A 254 -25.33 -8.06 7.24
N GLY A 255 -24.11 -7.59 6.93
CA GLY A 255 -23.50 -6.42 7.55
C GLY A 255 -23.07 -6.65 9.01
N ILE A 256 -23.15 -7.89 9.50
CA ILE A 256 -22.85 -8.26 10.88
C ILE A 256 -21.53 -9.03 10.89
N GLY A 257 -20.55 -8.53 11.64
CA GLY A 257 -19.25 -9.17 11.78
C GLY A 257 -18.46 -8.60 12.95
N GLU A 258 -17.49 -9.39 13.42
CA GLU A 258 -16.52 -8.91 14.40
C GLU A 258 -15.76 -7.71 13.81
N TYR A 259 -15.74 -6.60 14.54
CA TYR A 259 -15.07 -5.40 14.09
C TYR A 259 -13.64 -5.38 14.62
N VAL A 260 -12.69 -5.60 13.73
CA VAL A 260 -11.25 -5.57 14.01
C VAL A 260 -10.62 -4.51 13.11
N PRO A 261 -10.66 -3.24 13.50
CA PRO A 261 -10.03 -2.17 12.74
C PRO A 261 -8.52 -2.31 12.85
N TYR A 262 -7.83 -2.07 11.74
CA TYR A 262 -6.41 -1.75 11.79
C TYR A 262 -6.26 -0.27 12.15
N ASN A 263 -6.36 0.62 11.16
CA ASN A 263 -6.17 2.07 11.35
C ASN A 263 -7.44 2.91 11.14
N LEU A 264 -8.57 2.28 10.81
CA LEU A 264 -9.81 2.99 10.42
C LEU A 264 -10.38 3.93 11.52
N HIS A 265 -9.79 3.91 12.72
CA HIS A 265 -10.14 4.76 13.87
C HIS A 265 -9.06 5.71 14.35
N LYS A 266 -7.81 5.36 14.14
CA LYS A 266 -6.63 6.10 14.56
C LYS A 266 -5.60 5.73 13.51
N GLY A 267 -5.23 6.66 12.64
CA GLY A 267 -4.16 6.45 11.66
C GLY A 267 -2.90 5.90 12.32
N VAL A 268 -1.96 5.40 11.50
CA VAL A 268 -0.62 5.00 12.01
C VAL A 268 0.01 6.25 12.66
N PHE A 269 0.28 6.17 13.96
CA PHE A 269 1.13 7.14 14.66
C PHE A 269 2.57 6.65 14.67
#